data_AF-A0A3D4RLP8-F1
#
_entry.id   AF-A0A3D4RLP8-F1
#
_cell.length_a   1.000
_cell.length_b   1.000
_cell.length_c   1.000
_cell.angle_alpha   90.00
_cell.angle_beta   90.00
_cell.angle_gamma   90.00
#
_symmetry.space_group_name_H-M   'P 1'
#
loop_
_entity.id
_entity.type
_entity.pdbx_description
1 polymer ?
#
loop_
_entity_poly.entity_id
_entity_poly.type
_entity_poly.pdbx_seq_one_letter_code
_entity_poly.pdbx_strand_id
1 'polypeptide(L)'
;MKRIVPLFFALFLSVMNMAAYSADRSPLADDDPSGAYFGGRKVLIAYFSWGGTTQRMAQEIQRITKGDLFRIEPVTPYPTNYTECTQVALRERDNDERPAIKDKVENFDDYDIIFIGCPVWWHTAPMIISTFAETYDFTGKTVVPFCTYASTYRDETLQKIVDLTPAAEHLQGLGTTGSTSGVQAWIDLINGQWSPTAIENTTEDTAWKPTRIYNLQGQLVSADDMRSGIYILSDGTHTRKITVGNL
;
A
#
# COMPACT_ATOMS: atom_id res chain seq x y z
N MET A 1 -13.91 50.04 72.26
CA MET A 1 -13.12 49.09 71.46
C MET A 1 -13.41 49.32 69.97
N LYS A 2 -12.35 49.46 69.16
CA LYS A 2 -12.34 49.61 67.69
C LYS A 2 -12.85 48.28 67.05
N ARG A 3 -13.48 48.16 65.86
CA ARG A 3 -13.14 48.56 64.47
C ARG A 3 -14.39 48.30 63.58
N ILE A 4 -14.92 49.27 62.83
CA ILE A 4 -14.77 49.51 61.36
C ILE A 4 -15.13 48.32 60.45
N VAL A 5 -16.25 48.45 59.70
CA VAL A 5 -16.50 47.84 58.38
C VAL A 5 -17.19 48.90 57.51
N PRO A 6 -16.63 49.27 56.34
CA PRO A 6 -17.39 50.05 55.36
C PRO A 6 -17.41 49.43 53.95
N LEU A 7 -18.42 49.90 53.23
CA LEU A 7 -18.45 50.16 51.78
C LEU A 7 -18.52 48.98 50.81
N PHE A 8 -19.75 48.74 50.36
CA PHE A 8 -20.06 48.25 49.01
C PHE A 8 -19.58 49.26 47.96
N PHE A 9 -18.81 48.80 46.98
CA PHE A 9 -18.42 49.58 45.81
C PHE A 9 -18.82 48.83 44.54
N ALA A 10 -19.62 49.48 43.70
CA ALA A 10 -20.01 49.05 42.37
C ALA A 10 -18.87 49.29 41.36
N LEU A 11 -18.77 48.46 40.32
CA LEU A 11 -18.05 48.84 39.09
C LEU A 11 -18.68 48.22 37.84
N PHE A 12 -18.55 48.99 36.76
CA PHE A 12 -19.32 49.11 35.53
C PHE A 12 -18.61 48.45 34.32
N LEU A 13 -19.34 48.30 33.20
CA LEU A 13 -18.96 48.11 31.76
C LEU A 13 -19.37 46.75 31.14
N SER A 14 -19.73 46.58 29.86
CA SER A 14 -20.25 47.41 28.75
C SER A 14 -20.14 46.55 27.46
N VAL A 15 -21.28 46.30 26.80
CA VAL A 15 -21.52 46.25 25.32
C VAL A 15 -20.67 45.29 24.45
N MET A 16 -21.32 44.37 23.70
CA MET A 16 -21.34 44.39 22.21
C MET A 16 -22.28 43.34 21.58
N ASN A 17 -22.96 43.77 20.53
CA ASN A 17 -23.92 43.07 19.67
C ASN A 17 -23.16 42.32 18.56
N MET A 18 -23.48 41.07 18.23
CA MET A 18 -23.16 40.54 16.89
C MET A 18 -24.03 39.34 16.49
N ALA A 19 -24.40 39.36 15.21
CA ALA A 19 -25.42 38.60 14.51
C ALA A 19 -25.33 37.06 14.62
N ALA A 20 -26.51 36.44 14.63
CA ALA A 20 -26.70 35.06 14.25
C ALA A 20 -26.35 34.90 12.76
N TYR A 21 -25.31 34.11 12.47
CA TYR A 21 -25.04 33.58 11.14
C TYR A 21 -25.37 32.08 11.19
N SER A 22 -26.45 31.70 10.52
CA SER A 22 -26.82 30.31 10.33
C SER A 22 -25.74 29.61 9.49
N ALA A 23 -25.06 28.64 10.08
CA ALA A 23 -24.30 27.65 9.32
C ALA A 23 -25.10 26.35 9.32
N ASP A 24 -25.84 26.17 8.23
CA ASP A 24 -26.29 24.86 7.77
C ASP A 24 -25.04 23.98 7.60
N ARG A 25 -24.79 23.12 8.58
CA ARG A 25 -23.64 22.20 8.57
C ARG A 25 -24.14 20.87 8.05
N SER A 26 -24.23 20.76 6.71
CA SER A 26 -24.10 19.45 6.08
C SER A 26 -22.83 18.78 6.60
N PRO A 27 -22.85 17.50 7.00
CA PRO A 27 -21.62 16.79 7.31
C PRO A 27 -20.83 16.69 6.00
N LEU A 28 -19.76 17.47 5.92
CA LEU A 28 -18.77 17.35 4.87
C LEU A 28 -18.28 15.90 4.86
N ALA A 29 -18.34 15.29 3.68
CA ALA A 29 -17.64 14.05 3.39
C ALA A 29 -16.19 14.19 3.85
N ASP A 30 -15.67 13.13 4.46
CA ASP A 30 -14.27 13.01 4.82
C ASP A 30 -13.41 13.04 3.54
N ASP A 31 -12.99 14.24 3.12
CA ASP A 31 -11.92 14.41 2.14
C ASP A 31 -10.58 14.03 2.81
N ASP A 32 -10.24 12.74 2.80
CA ASP A 32 -8.88 12.24 3.06
C ASP A 32 -7.96 12.73 1.90
N PRO A 33 -6.96 13.57 2.17
CA PRO A 33 -6.11 14.15 1.12
C PRO A 33 -5.04 13.18 0.59
N SER A 34 -5.05 11.90 0.98
CA SER A 34 -4.28 10.87 0.30
C SER A 34 -5.11 10.27 -0.84
N GLY A 35 -4.76 10.58 -2.09
CA GLY A 35 -5.24 9.77 -3.21
C GLY A 35 -4.96 8.30 -2.91
N ALA A 36 -5.95 7.42 -3.14
CA ALA A 36 -5.83 6.01 -2.79
C ALA A 36 -4.51 5.42 -3.30
N TYR A 37 -3.73 4.78 -2.42
CA TYR A 37 -2.49 4.11 -2.80
C TYR A 37 -2.75 3.10 -3.91
N PHE A 38 -1.77 2.92 -4.78
CA PHE A 38 -1.82 2.05 -5.95
C PHE A 38 -3.04 2.34 -6.83
N GLY A 39 -3.40 3.62 -7.00
CA GLY A 39 -4.52 4.04 -7.85
C GLY A 39 -5.88 3.49 -7.42
N GLY A 40 -6.03 3.10 -6.14
CA GLY A 40 -7.26 2.50 -5.61
C GLY A 40 -7.41 1.00 -5.91
N ARG A 41 -6.35 0.33 -6.38
CA ARG A 41 -6.34 -1.13 -6.56
C ARG A 41 -6.47 -1.88 -5.24
N LYS A 42 -6.97 -3.11 -5.30
CA LYS A 42 -7.24 -3.90 -4.10
C LYS A 42 -5.93 -4.49 -3.57
N VAL A 43 -5.61 -4.19 -2.32
CA VAL A 43 -4.34 -4.57 -1.68
C VAL A 43 -4.57 -5.70 -0.67
N LEU A 44 -3.77 -6.77 -0.78
CA LEU A 44 -3.65 -7.82 0.23
C LEU A 44 -2.31 -7.68 0.95
N ILE A 45 -2.32 -7.76 2.28
CA ILE A 45 -1.14 -7.88 3.13
C ILE A 45 -1.11 -9.27 3.76
N ALA A 46 -0.47 -10.22 3.07
CA ALA A 46 -0.25 -11.57 3.57
C ALA A 46 1.06 -11.63 4.38
N TYR A 47 1.02 -12.14 5.61
CA TYR A 47 2.23 -12.23 6.44
C TYR A 47 2.24 -13.43 7.38
N PHE A 48 3.42 -13.98 7.60
CA PHE A 48 3.71 -14.91 8.69
C PHE A 48 4.42 -14.17 9.84
N SER A 49 4.03 -14.43 11.09
CA SER A 49 4.74 -13.90 12.26
C SER A 49 4.65 -14.83 13.46
N TRP A 50 5.82 -15.26 13.95
CA TRP A 50 5.94 -16.05 15.18
C TRP A 50 6.00 -15.15 16.43
N GLY A 51 6.95 -14.21 16.47
CA GLY A 51 7.16 -13.31 17.61
C GLY A 51 6.45 -11.95 17.53
N GLY A 52 5.59 -11.72 16.53
CA GLY A 52 4.78 -10.50 16.39
C GLY A 52 5.49 -9.27 15.78
N THR A 53 6.80 -9.30 15.54
CA THR A 53 7.50 -8.16 14.91
C THR A 53 7.04 -7.92 13.47
N THR A 54 6.95 -8.98 12.66
CA THR A 54 6.42 -8.89 11.28
C THR A 54 4.95 -8.48 11.27
N GLN A 55 4.16 -8.91 12.25
CA GLN A 55 2.77 -8.48 12.41
C GLN A 55 2.65 -6.96 12.58
N ARG A 56 3.49 -6.35 13.42
CA ARG A 56 3.50 -4.88 13.61
C ARG A 56 3.82 -4.15 12.31
N MET A 57 4.73 -4.68 11.51
CA MET A 57 5.04 -4.11 10.19
C MET A 57 3.86 -4.27 9.22
N ALA A 58 3.23 -5.44 9.18
CA ALA A 58 2.05 -5.69 8.34
C ALA A 58 0.87 -4.78 8.71
N GLN A 59 0.65 -4.54 10.01
CA GLN A 59 -0.37 -3.61 10.50
C GLN A 59 -0.07 -2.15 10.12
N GLU A 60 1.21 -1.74 10.10
CA GLU A 60 1.57 -0.41 9.61
C GLU A 60 1.32 -0.26 8.11
N ILE A 61 1.63 -1.29 7.32
CA ILE A 61 1.30 -1.32 5.88
C ILE A 61 -0.21 -1.21 5.68
N GLN A 62 -1.00 -1.99 6.43
CA GLN A 62 -2.47 -1.88 6.41
C GLN A 62 -2.95 -0.48 6.79
N ARG A 63 -2.38 0.14 7.83
CA ARG A 63 -2.78 1.48 8.29
C ARG A 63 -2.66 2.52 7.17
N ILE A 64 -1.61 2.40 6.36
CA ILE A 64 -1.26 3.32 5.28
C ILE A 64 -2.05 3.01 4.01
N THR A 65 -2.04 1.76 3.57
CA THR A 65 -2.65 1.34 2.28
C THR A 65 -4.14 1.07 2.36
N LYS A 66 -4.69 0.92 3.58
CA LYS A 66 -6.06 0.43 3.84
C LYS A 66 -6.35 -0.96 3.27
N GLY A 67 -5.33 -1.74 2.93
CA GLY A 67 -5.48 -3.10 2.40
C GLY A 67 -5.98 -4.12 3.42
N ASP A 68 -6.38 -5.27 2.91
CA ASP A 68 -6.86 -6.39 3.71
C ASP A 68 -5.68 -7.15 4.31
N LEU A 69 -5.78 -7.48 5.60
CA LEU A 69 -4.73 -8.15 6.33
C LEU A 69 -5.03 -9.66 6.41
N PHE A 70 -4.09 -10.49 5.94
CA PHE A 70 -4.18 -11.93 6.03
C PHE A 70 -2.98 -12.50 6.79
N ARG A 71 -3.24 -13.14 7.93
CA ARG A 71 -2.19 -13.84 8.68
C ARG A 71 -2.07 -15.27 8.16
N ILE A 72 -0.88 -15.61 7.67
CA ILE A 72 -0.52 -16.96 7.28
C ILE A 72 -0.27 -17.77 8.56
N GLU A 73 -1.26 -18.54 8.98
CA GLU A 73 -1.17 -19.40 10.18
C GLU A 73 -0.98 -20.87 9.78
N PRO A 74 0.00 -21.59 10.34
CA PRO A 74 0.14 -23.02 10.09
C PRO A 74 -0.98 -23.81 10.78
N VAL A 75 -1.40 -24.93 10.18
CA VAL A 75 -2.31 -25.90 10.81
C VAL A 75 -1.70 -26.45 12.10
N THR A 76 -0.40 -26.78 12.06
CA THR A 76 0.38 -27.19 13.24
C THR A 76 1.19 -25.99 13.73
N PRO A 77 0.84 -25.39 14.88
CA PRO A 77 1.58 -24.24 15.40
C PRO A 77 3.06 -24.57 15.63
N TYR A 78 3.95 -23.64 15.26
CA TYR A 78 5.36 -23.73 15.66
C TYR A 78 5.48 -23.74 17.19
N PRO A 79 6.47 -24.47 17.75
CA PRO A 79 6.76 -24.43 19.18
C PRO A 79 6.91 -23.01 19.70
N THR A 80 6.49 -22.76 20.95
CA THR A 80 6.64 -21.45 21.60
C THR A 80 8.03 -21.26 22.21
N ASN A 81 8.76 -22.35 22.45
CA ASN A 81 10.16 -22.30 22.83
C ASN A 81 11.02 -21.93 21.62
N TYR A 82 11.89 -20.93 21.77
CA TYR A 82 12.73 -20.43 20.68
C TYR A 82 13.65 -21.51 20.07
N THR A 83 14.31 -22.31 20.89
CA THR A 83 15.25 -23.34 20.42
C THR A 83 14.51 -24.42 19.64
N GLU A 84 13.39 -24.90 20.15
CA GLU A 84 12.57 -25.92 19.47
C GLU A 84 11.99 -25.40 18.16
N CYS A 85 11.44 -24.17 18.16
CA CYS A 85 10.94 -23.52 16.95
C CYS A 85 12.03 -23.43 15.88
N THR A 86 13.22 -23.01 16.30
CA THR A 86 14.40 -22.89 15.43
C THR A 86 14.78 -24.25 14.84
N GLN A 87 14.72 -25.35 15.60
CA GLN A 87 15.00 -26.69 15.07
C GLN A 87 13.93 -27.17 14.08
N VAL A 88 12.65 -26.90 14.34
CA VAL A 88 11.56 -27.22 13.39
C VAL A 88 11.76 -26.46 12.08
N ALA A 89 12.01 -25.16 12.15
CA ALA A 89 12.25 -24.32 10.97
C ALA A 89 13.49 -24.76 10.18
N LEU A 90 14.56 -25.22 10.87
CA LEU A 90 15.76 -25.75 10.22
C LEU A 90 15.44 -27.00 9.41
N ARG A 91 14.78 -27.96 10.05
CA ARG A 91 14.36 -29.23 9.43
C ARG A 91 13.47 -28.97 8.22
N GLU A 92 12.47 -28.09 8.35
CA GLU A 92 11.59 -27.73 7.24
C GLU A 92 12.36 -27.19 6.05
N ARG A 93 13.32 -26.28 6.28
CA ARG A 93 14.18 -25.72 5.23
C ARG A 93 15.03 -26.81 4.58
N ASP A 94 15.73 -27.61 5.38
CA ASP A 94 16.69 -28.61 4.90
C ASP A 94 16.01 -29.73 4.10
N ASN A 95 14.73 -30.00 4.37
CA ASN A 95 13.92 -30.99 3.69
C ASN A 95 13.00 -30.41 2.59
N ASP A 96 13.07 -29.10 2.32
CA ASP A 96 12.17 -28.38 1.40
C ASP A 96 10.66 -28.64 1.69
N GLU A 97 10.27 -28.60 2.96
CA GLU A 97 8.90 -28.91 3.37
C GLU A 97 7.88 -27.83 2.97
N ARG A 98 6.59 -28.18 2.97
CA ARG A 98 5.47 -27.26 2.73
C ARG A 98 4.47 -27.31 3.90
N PRO A 99 4.74 -26.59 5.01
CA PRO A 99 3.85 -26.57 6.17
C PRO A 99 2.44 -26.12 5.77
N ALA A 100 1.43 -26.94 6.07
CA ALA A 100 0.04 -26.64 5.72
C ALA A 100 -0.47 -25.35 6.40
N ILE A 101 -1.18 -24.51 5.64
CA ILE A 101 -1.78 -23.26 6.12
C ILE A 101 -3.24 -23.54 6.50
N LYS A 102 -3.66 -22.98 7.64
CA LYS A 102 -4.96 -23.22 8.27
C LYS A 102 -6.13 -22.65 7.45
N ASP A 103 -5.96 -21.43 6.97
CA ASP A 103 -7.00 -20.67 6.28
C ASP A 103 -6.55 -20.31 4.85
N LYS A 104 -7.51 -19.91 4.02
CA LYS A 104 -7.24 -19.41 2.65
C LYS A 104 -7.69 -17.96 2.53
N VAL A 105 -7.06 -17.23 1.62
CA VAL A 105 -7.51 -15.91 1.21
C VAL A 105 -8.76 -16.11 0.36
N GLU A 106 -9.89 -15.57 0.83
CA GLU A 106 -11.13 -15.55 0.06
C GLU A 106 -11.00 -14.55 -1.10
N ASN A 107 -11.46 -14.96 -2.29
CA ASN A 107 -11.42 -14.12 -3.49
C ASN A 107 -10.02 -13.55 -3.79
N PHE A 108 -8.99 -14.40 -3.71
CA PHE A 108 -7.60 -14.00 -3.99
C PHE A 108 -7.45 -13.30 -5.35
N ASP A 109 -8.25 -13.70 -6.34
CA ASP A 109 -8.21 -13.16 -7.69
C ASP A 109 -8.55 -11.67 -7.77
N ASP A 110 -9.34 -11.15 -6.82
CA ASP A 110 -9.73 -9.74 -6.76
C ASP A 110 -8.57 -8.79 -6.41
N TYR A 111 -7.48 -9.32 -5.84
CA TYR A 111 -6.37 -8.49 -5.39
C TYR A 111 -5.36 -8.25 -6.50
N ASP A 112 -4.99 -6.99 -6.70
CA ASP A 112 -3.97 -6.59 -7.68
C ASP A 112 -2.58 -6.52 -7.04
N ILE A 113 -2.50 -6.01 -5.80
CA ILE A 113 -1.24 -5.76 -5.09
C ILE A 113 -1.14 -6.70 -3.88
N ILE A 114 -0.12 -7.54 -3.86
CA ILE A 114 0.08 -8.55 -2.81
C ILE A 114 1.38 -8.27 -2.06
N PHE A 115 1.28 -7.75 -0.84
CA PHE A 115 2.40 -7.72 0.08
C PHE A 115 2.59 -9.11 0.70
N ILE A 116 3.82 -9.62 0.70
CA ILE A 116 4.18 -10.91 1.33
C ILE A 116 5.26 -10.67 2.37
N GLY A 117 4.96 -10.99 3.63
CA GLY A 117 5.77 -10.66 4.79
C GLY A 117 6.22 -11.85 5.63
N CYS A 118 7.49 -11.88 6.04
CA CYS A 118 7.98 -12.89 6.99
C CYS A 118 9.17 -12.43 7.86
N PRO A 119 9.43 -13.09 9.00
CA PRO A 119 10.73 -13.00 9.65
C PRO A 119 11.80 -13.73 8.82
N VAL A 120 13.06 -13.30 8.92
CA VAL A 120 14.20 -14.05 8.38
C VAL A 120 14.48 -15.24 9.29
N TRP A 121 14.32 -16.46 8.77
CA TRP A 121 14.63 -17.71 9.47
C TRP A 121 15.66 -18.49 8.68
N TRP A 122 16.76 -18.89 9.35
CA TRP A 122 17.79 -19.73 8.73
C TRP A 122 18.27 -19.22 7.37
N HIS A 123 18.48 -17.91 7.30
CA HIS A 123 19.02 -17.17 6.16
C HIS A 123 18.06 -17.02 4.98
N THR A 124 16.78 -17.31 5.16
CA THR A 124 15.78 -17.22 4.09
C THR A 124 14.35 -17.00 4.63
N ALA A 125 13.36 -17.04 3.74
CA ALA A 125 11.94 -17.01 4.11
C ALA A 125 11.51 -18.37 4.72
N PRO A 126 10.71 -18.37 5.81
CA PRO A 126 10.15 -19.60 6.37
C PRO A 126 9.37 -20.41 5.33
N MET A 127 9.43 -21.74 5.39
CA MET A 127 8.85 -22.63 4.36
C MET A 127 7.33 -22.51 4.19
N ILE A 128 6.62 -21.99 5.19
CA ILE A 128 5.20 -21.65 5.07
C ILE A 128 4.94 -20.56 4.00
N ILE A 129 5.92 -19.71 3.71
CA ILE A 129 5.85 -18.72 2.62
C ILE A 129 5.91 -19.41 1.25
N SER A 130 6.73 -20.46 1.09
CA SER A 130 6.71 -21.30 -0.12
C SER A 130 5.34 -21.94 -0.30
N THR A 131 4.73 -22.45 0.78
CA THR A 131 3.38 -23.02 0.74
C THR A 131 2.34 -21.99 0.29
N PHE A 132 2.40 -20.77 0.85
CA PHE A 132 1.51 -19.70 0.45
C PHE A 132 1.67 -19.32 -1.03
N ALA A 133 2.91 -19.10 -1.47
CA ALA A 133 3.20 -18.69 -2.84
C ALA A 133 2.80 -19.76 -3.88
N GLU A 134 2.94 -21.04 -3.56
CA GLU A 134 2.54 -22.14 -4.43
C GLU A 134 1.02 -22.42 -4.42
N THR A 135 0.27 -21.84 -3.46
CA THR A 135 -1.18 -22.05 -3.35
C THR A 135 -1.99 -21.20 -4.32
N TYR A 136 -1.44 -20.08 -4.81
CA TYR A 136 -2.18 -19.09 -5.60
C TYR A 136 -1.49 -18.76 -6.93
N ASP A 137 -2.27 -18.29 -7.91
CA ASP A 137 -1.77 -17.77 -9.17
C ASP A 137 -1.49 -16.27 -9.06
N PHE A 138 -0.24 -15.88 -9.29
CA PHE A 138 0.20 -14.49 -9.21
C PHE A 138 0.25 -13.79 -10.58
N THR A 139 -0.21 -14.45 -11.65
CA THR A 139 -0.24 -13.87 -13.00
C THR A 139 -1.03 -12.55 -13.00
N GLY A 140 -0.42 -11.50 -13.55
CA GLY A 140 -1.05 -10.18 -13.65
C GLY A 140 -1.16 -9.42 -12.31
N LYS A 141 -0.56 -9.94 -11.24
CA LYS A 141 -0.50 -9.29 -9.92
C LYS A 141 0.86 -8.63 -9.70
N THR A 142 0.90 -7.65 -8.82
CA THR A 142 2.15 -7.05 -8.33
C THR A 142 2.45 -7.57 -6.93
N VAL A 143 3.62 -8.18 -6.74
CA VAL A 143 4.09 -8.65 -5.43
C VAL A 143 5.07 -7.66 -4.81
N VAL A 144 4.89 -7.40 -3.51
CA VAL A 144 5.75 -6.53 -2.72
C VAL A 144 6.32 -7.30 -1.53
N PRO A 145 7.59 -7.76 -1.61
CA PRO A 145 8.22 -8.48 -0.51
C PRO A 145 8.51 -7.58 0.69
N PHE A 146 8.30 -8.07 1.91
CA PHE A 146 8.84 -7.43 3.11
C PHE A 146 9.33 -8.45 4.13
N CYS A 147 10.30 -8.05 4.94
CA CYS A 147 10.81 -8.93 5.99
C CYS A 147 11.22 -8.20 7.26
N THR A 148 11.30 -8.95 8.35
CA THR A 148 11.90 -8.48 9.60
C THR A 148 13.08 -9.37 9.97
N TYR A 149 14.21 -8.78 10.36
CA TYR A 149 15.45 -9.52 10.58
C TYR A 149 16.20 -9.02 11.82
N ALA A 150 17.10 -9.84 12.36
CA ALA A 150 17.93 -9.44 13.49
C ALA A 150 19.16 -8.63 13.02
N SER A 151 19.90 -9.14 12.04
CA SER A 151 21.15 -8.53 11.57
C SER A 151 21.45 -8.77 10.09
N THR A 152 21.31 -10.01 9.61
CA THR A 152 21.72 -10.43 8.25
C THR A 152 20.59 -11.11 7.48
N TYR A 153 20.86 -11.43 6.20
CA TYR A 153 19.99 -12.16 5.28
C TYR A 153 18.68 -11.46 4.90
N ARG A 154 18.70 -10.13 4.98
CA ARG A 154 17.60 -9.27 4.54
C ARG A 154 17.32 -9.50 3.06
N ASP A 155 18.33 -9.32 2.22
CA ASP A 155 18.16 -9.25 0.77
C ASP A 155 17.85 -10.63 0.19
N GLU A 156 18.50 -11.67 0.71
CA GLU A 156 18.27 -13.07 0.34
C GLU A 156 16.83 -13.52 0.65
N THR A 157 16.26 -13.03 1.76
CA THR A 157 14.88 -13.34 2.12
C THR A 157 13.88 -12.60 1.24
N LEU A 158 14.14 -11.33 0.91
CA LEU A 158 13.32 -10.59 -0.04
C LEU A 158 13.38 -11.22 -1.43
N GLN A 159 14.57 -11.61 -1.88
CA GLN A 159 14.78 -12.30 -3.15
C GLN A 159 14.09 -13.65 -3.19
N LYS A 160 14.10 -14.43 -2.10
CA LYS A 160 13.37 -15.70 -2.04
C LYS A 160 11.88 -15.53 -2.33
N ILE A 161 11.25 -14.45 -1.85
CA ILE A 161 9.83 -14.17 -2.13
C ILE A 161 9.62 -13.86 -3.61
N VAL A 162 10.53 -13.08 -4.22
CA VAL A 162 10.51 -12.80 -5.66
C VAL A 162 10.61 -14.10 -6.48
N ASP A 163 11.56 -14.97 -6.12
CA ASP A 163 11.78 -16.24 -6.81
C ASP A 163 10.59 -17.22 -6.67
N LEU A 164 9.83 -17.11 -5.57
CA LEU A 164 8.63 -17.90 -5.33
C LEU A 164 7.40 -17.41 -6.12
N THR A 165 7.41 -16.17 -6.63
CA THR A 165 6.29 -15.59 -7.39
C THR A 165 6.73 -15.10 -8.78
N PRO A 166 7.32 -15.96 -9.63
CA PRO A 166 7.94 -15.54 -10.89
C PRO A 166 6.95 -15.01 -11.94
N ALA A 167 5.65 -15.30 -11.80
CA ALA A 167 4.60 -14.82 -12.68
C ALA A 167 4.10 -13.40 -12.33
N ALA A 168 4.49 -12.87 -11.17
CA ALA A 168 4.13 -11.53 -10.74
C ALA A 168 5.09 -10.48 -11.32
N GLU A 169 4.63 -9.24 -11.38
CA GLU A 169 5.55 -8.10 -11.33
C GLU A 169 6.01 -7.87 -9.89
N HIS A 170 7.21 -7.34 -9.68
CA HIS A 170 7.74 -7.08 -8.32
C HIS A 170 8.10 -5.62 -8.14
N LEU A 171 7.63 -5.03 -7.04
CA LEU A 171 8.13 -3.74 -6.55
C LEU A 171 9.26 -3.94 -5.54
N GLN A 172 9.97 -2.85 -5.25
CA GLN A 172 11.07 -2.88 -4.30
C GLN A 172 10.57 -3.31 -2.91
N GLY A 173 11.19 -4.37 -2.36
CA GLY A 173 10.88 -4.84 -1.01
C GLY A 173 11.55 -4.06 0.12
N LEU A 174 11.02 -4.19 1.33
CA LEU A 174 11.58 -3.59 2.54
C LEU A 174 11.84 -4.63 3.63
N GLY A 175 13.10 -4.70 4.08
CA GLY A 175 13.45 -5.34 5.33
C GLY A 175 13.68 -4.34 6.45
N THR A 176 13.22 -4.64 7.68
CA THR A 176 13.51 -3.83 8.88
C THR A 176 14.01 -4.68 10.06
N THR A 177 14.71 -4.08 11.01
CA THR A 177 15.09 -4.72 12.29
C THR A 177 13.97 -4.63 13.34
N GLY A 178 12.72 -4.42 12.90
CA GLY A 178 11.54 -4.32 13.76
C GLY A 178 11.05 -2.89 14.05
N SER A 179 11.68 -1.88 13.46
CA SER A 179 11.14 -0.51 13.42
C SER A 179 10.18 -0.34 12.25
N THR A 180 9.09 0.40 12.46
CA THR A 180 8.12 0.76 11.41
C THR A 180 8.33 2.17 10.84
N SER A 181 9.30 2.94 11.35
CA SER A 181 9.48 4.36 10.99
C SER A 181 9.76 4.60 9.51
N GLY A 182 10.30 3.61 8.78
CA GLY A 182 10.58 3.72 7.34
C GLY A 182 9.44 3.22 6.43
N VAL A 183 8.36 2.66 6.99
CA VAL A 183 7.31 2.01 6.19
C VAL A 183 6.56 3.03 5.33
N GLN A 184 6.24 4.21 5.87
CA GLN A 184 5.57 5.28 5.12
C GLN A 184 6.37 5.71 3.89
N ALA A 185 7.62 6.12 4.08
CA ALA A 185 8.48 6.58 2.98
C ALA A 185 8.71 5.49 1.93
N TRP A 186 8.78 4.22 2.36
CA TRP A 186 8.87 3.09 1.44
C TRP A 186 7.59 2.88 0.64
N ILE A 187 6.41 2.96 1.27
CA ILE A 187 5.13 2.86 0.56
C ILE A 187 4.98 4.01 -0.45
N ASP A 188 5.35 5.23 -0.09
CA ASP A 188 5.33 6.38 -0.99
C ASP A 188 6.24 6.16 -2.21
N LEU A 189 7.43 5.59 -1.98
CA LEU A 189 8.38 5.25 -3.04
C LEU A 189 7.80 4.21 -4.01
N ILE A 190 7.31 3.06 -3.50
CA ILE A 190 6.81 1.99 -4.37
C ILE A 190 5.49 2.37 -5.04
N ASN A 191 4.68 3.23 -4.42
CA ASN A 191 3.50 3.80 -5.05
C ASN A 191 3.86 4.69 -6.25
N GLY A 192 4.96 5.44 -6.17
CA GLY A 192 5.49 6.21 -7.30
C GLY A 192 6.18 5.35 -8.37
N GLN A 193 6.72 4.19 -7.99
CA GLN A 193 7.26 3.20 -8.94
C GLN A 193 6.15 2.43 -9.67
N TRP A 194 5.06 2.15 -8.95
CA TRP A 194 3.91 1.46 -9.49
C TRP A 194 3.22 2.36 -10.51
N SER A 195 3.28 1.94 -11.77
CA SER A 195 2.47 2.49 -12.84
C SER A 195 1.40 1.45 -13.14
N PRO A 196 0.11 1.81 -13.22
CA PRO A 196 -0.84 0.96 -13.92
C PRO A 196 -0.39 0.99 -15.38
N THR A 197 0.38 0.02 -15.84
CA THR A 197 0.90 -0.01 -17.22
C THR A 197 -0.22 -0.18 -18.26
N ALA A 198 -1.49 -0.17 -17.83
CA ALA A 198 -2.63 0.21 -18.65
C ALA A 198 -3.19 1.56 -18.17
N ILE A 199 -3.18 2.58 -19.05
CA ILE A 199 -4.04 3.76 -18.87
C ILE A 199 -5.48 3.26 -19.04
N GLU A 200 -6.13 2.87 -17.96
CA GLU A 200 -7.53 2.38 -18.00
C GLU A 200 -8.55 3.52 -17.99
N ASN A 201 -8.19 4.68 -17.44
CA ASN A 201 -9.10 5.82 -17.31
C ASN A 201 -8.53 7.05 -18.00
N THR A 202 -8.94 7.26 -19.26
CA THR A 202 -9.01 8.61 -19.82
C THR A 202 -10.27 9.26 -19.24
N THR A 203 -10.13 10.13 -18.25
CA THR A 203 -11.20 11.12 -18.01
C THR A 203 -11.25 11.99 -19.25
N GLU A 204 -12.24 11.76 -20.12
CA GLU A 204 -12.61 12.73 -21.14
C GLU A 204 -13.04 14.01 -20.42
N ASP A 205 -12.12 14.96 -20.26
CA ASP A 205 -12.46 16.35 -20.06
C ASP A 205 -13.09 16.85 -21.37
N THR A 206 -14.39 16.61 -21.53
CA THR A 206 -15.16 17.00 -22.72
C THR A 206 -15.21 18.52 -22.93
N ALA A 207 -14.76 19.32 -21.95
CA ALA A 207 -14.73 20.77 -22.05
C ALA A 207 -13.51 21.30 -22.83
N TRP A 208 -12.39 20.56 -22.84
CA TRP A 208 -11.17 20.98 -23.53
C TRP A 208 -11.13 20.47 -24.98
N LYS A 209 -11.17 21.39 -25.94
CA LYS A 209 -11.15 21.07 -27.37
C LYS A 209 -9.76 21.34 -27.97
N PRO A 210 -8.96 20.30 -28.26
CA PRO A 210 -7.69 20.49 -28.94
C PRO A 210 -7.91 21.02 -30.37
N THR A 211 -7.01 21.87 -30.83
CA THR A 211 -6.96 22.32 -32.24
C THR A 211 -5.97 21.52 -33.07
N ARG A 212 -5.03 20.81 -32.43
CA ARG A 212 -3.99 20.00 -33.10
C ARG A 212 -3.70 18.72 -32.33
N ILE A 213 -3.39 17.65 -33.06
CA ILE A 213 -2.99 16.35 -32.52
C ILE A 213 -1.67 15.97 -33.18
N TYR A 214 -0.69 15.56 -32.38
CA TYR A 214 0.63 15.15 -32.85
C TYR A 214 0.95 13.72 -32.41
N ASN A 215 1.58 12.94 -33.28
CA ASN A 215 2.23 11.69 -32.85
C ASN A 215 3.55 11.99 -32.11
N LEU A 216 4.21 10.95 -31.57
CA LEU A 216 5.48 11.10 -30.86
C LEU A 216 6.65 11.54 -31.76
N GLN A 217 6.50 11.43 -33.09
CA GLN A 217 7.45 11.95 -34.07
C GLN A 217 7.21 13.43 -34.40
N GLY A 218 6.23 14.09 -33.74
CA GLY A 218 5.90 15.50 -33.94
C GLY A 218 5.09 15.78 -35.22
N GLN A 219 4.55 14.75 -35.87
CA GLN A 219 3.74 14.89 -37.07
C GLN A 219 2.27 15.13 -36.70
N LEU A 220 1.59 16.00 -37.44
CA LEU A 220 0.16 16.27 -37.25
C LEU A 220 -0.66 15.05 -37.68
N VAL A 221 -1.66 14.67 -36.87
CA VAL A 221 -2.53 13.51 -37.12
C VAL A 221 -3.99 13.95 -37.03
N SER A 222 -4.86 13.41 -37.90
CA SER A 222 -6.31 13.60 -37.80
C SER A 222 -6.89 12.73 -36.67
N ALA A 223 -7.97 13.18 -36.03
CA ALA A 223 -8.64 12.39 -34.99
C ALA A 223 -9.12 11.02 -35.53
N ASP A 224 -9.60 10.98 -36.78
CA ASP A 224 -10.07 9.75 -37.44
C ASP A 224 -8.93 8.75 -37.77
N ASP A 225 -7.69 9.23 -37.81
CA ASP A 225 -6.50 8.45 -38.17
C ASP A 225 -5.71 7.97 -36.95
N MET A 226 -6.19 8.28 -35.74
CA MET A 226 -5.56 7.83 -34.51
C MET A 226 -5.66 6.30 -34.41
N ARG A 227 -4.52 5.66 -34.18
CA ARG A 227 -4.39 4.22 -33.92
C ARG A 227 -3.97 4.02 -32.48
N SER A 228 -3.88 2.77 -32.03
CA SER A 228 -3.34 2.48 -30.70
C SER A 228 -1.96 3.10 -30.55
N GLY A 229 -1.77 3.97 -29.55
CA GLY A 229 -0.56 4.76 -29.44
C GLY A 229 -0.67 5.98 -28.54
N ILE A 230 0.44 6.70 -28.42
CA ILE A 230 0.56 7.91 -27.60
C ILE A 230 0.54 9.15 -28.50
N TYR A 231 -0.24 10.14 -28.10
CA TYR A 231 -0.42 11.40 -28.83
C TYR A 231 -0.29 12.62 -27.93
N ILE A 232 0.06 13.75 -28.53
CA ILE A 232 0.05 15.07 -27.90
C ILE A 232 -1.05 15.90 -28.52
N LEU A 233 -2.02 16.29 -27.72
CA LEU A 233 -3.09 17.22 -28.09
C LEU A 233 -2.64 18.63 -27.72
N SER A 234 -2.97 19.63 -28.55
CA SER A 234 -2.70 21.03 -28.27
C SER A 234 -3.87 21.91 -28.67
N ASP A 235 -4.16 22.94 -27.88
CA ASP A 235 -5.10 24.02 -28.23
C ASP A 235 -4.38 25.29 -28.75
N GLY A 236 -3.05 25.26 -28.84
CA GLY A 236 -2.18 26.39 -29.18
C GLY A 236 -1.57 27.14 -27.99
N THR A 237 -2.08 26.91 -26.78
CA THR A 237 -1.60 27.52 -25.52
C THR A 237 -1.19 26.47 -24.49
N HIS A 238 -1.83 25.31 -24.52
CA HIS A 238 -1.59 24.16 -23.66
C HIS A 238 -1.37 22.91 -24.49
N THR A 239 -0.70 21.93 -23.88
CA THR A 239 -0.54 20.59 -24.44
C THR A 239 -0.95 19.54 -23.41
N ARG A 240 -1.54 18.44 -23.89
CA ARG A 240 -1.88 17.26 -23.09
C ARG A 240 -1.38 16.02 -23.80
N LYS A 241 -0.82 15.07 -23.05
CA LYS A 241 -0.46 13.75 -23.57
C LYS A 241 -1.64 12.81 -23.33
N ILE A 242 -2.04 12.07 -24.35
CA ILE A 242 -3.06 11.02 -24.24
C ILE A 242 -2.56 9.71 -24.81
N THR A 243 -3.25 8.64 -24.45
CA THR A 243 -3.10 7.32 -25.07
C THR A 243 -4.43 6.95 -25.70
N VAL A 244 -4.39 6.44 -26.93
CA VAL A 244 -5.54 5.89 -27.64
C VAL A 244 -5.33 4.38 -27.72
N GLY A 245 -6.38 3.61 -27.42
CA GLY A 245 -6.34 2.14 -27.41
C GLY A 245 -5.50 1.54 -26.25
N ASN A 246 -5.53 0.21 -26.16
CA ASN A 246 -4.66 -0.54 -25.24
C ASN A 246 -3.24 -0.58 -25.83
N LEU A 247 -2.23 -0.26 -25.03
CA LEU A 247 -0.81 -0.40 -25.37
C LEU A 247 -0.30 -1.81 -25.04
#